data_AF-A0A6P8CVQ9-F1
#
_entry.id   AF-A0A6P8CVQ9-F1
#
_cell.length_a   1.000
_cell.length_b   1.000
_cell.length_c   1.000
_cell.angle_alpha   90.00
_cell.angle_beta   90.00
_cell.angle_gamma   90.00
#
_symmetry.space_group_name_H-M   'P 1'
#
loop_
_entity.id
_entity.type
_entity.pdbx_description
1 polymer ?
#
loop_
_entity_poly.entity_id
_entity_poly.type
_entity_poly.pdbx_seq_one_letter_code
_entity_poly.pdbx_strand_id
1 'polypeptide(L)'
;MEQVDQSHNQANTQLTDGSNGVPASDVARLSSGRRKNRRPERDSRKKSTFEMHDHTSVGYEWLHPGWVVEVHQTKSGRVYKRYFDEMGRPYNTKKEVLRHYAEWEQLCGGDFGGEE
;
A
#
# COMPACT_ATOMS: atom_id res chain seq x y z
N MET A 1 -11.75 4.73 56.27
CA MET A 1 -11.54 3.28 56.07
C MET A 1 -12.63 2.60 56.84
N GLU A 2 -13.76 2.36 56.19
CA GLU A 2 -14.98 1.88 56.84
C GLU A 2 -15.48 0.61 56.15
N GLN A 3 -15.54 -0.43 56.97
CA GLN A 3 -16.62 -1.42 57.11
C GLN A 3 -16.86 -2.44 55.98
N VAL A 4 -16.29 -3.62 56.27
CA VAL A 4 -16.81 -4.99 56.08
C VAL A 4 -18.34 -5.09 56.06
N ASP A 5 -18.92 -5.85 55.12
CA ASP A 5 -19.76 -7.02 55.45
C ASP A 5 -19.96 -7.98 54.26
N GLN A 6 -20.17 -9.24 54.61
CA GLN A 6 -20.17 -10.43 53.76
C GLN A 6 -21.55 -10.64 53.11
N SER A 7 -21.58 -11.47 52.07
CA SER A 7 -22.28 -12.77 52.10
C SER A 7 -23.07 -13.12 50.83
N HIS A 8 -22.99 -14.41 50.56
CA HIS A 8 -23.44 -15.16 49.40
C HIS A 8 -24.97 -15.25 49.29
N ASN A 9 -25.49 -15.31 48.07
CA ASN A 9 -26.79 -15.92 47.82
C ASN A 9 -26.77 -16.70 46.51
N GLN A 10 -26.61 -18.02 46.63
CA GLN A 10 -26.79 -18.97 45.54
C GLN A 10 -28.24 -19.46 45.48
N ALA A 11 -28.73 -19.51 44.24
CA ALA A 11 -29.73 -20.40 43.67
C ALA A 11 -31.14 -20.46 44.29
N ASN A 12 -32.15 -20.22 43.45
CA ASN A 12 -33.29 -21.12 43.42
C ASN A 12 -33.79 -21.36 41.99
N THR A 13 -33.92 -22.64 41.67
CA THR A 13 -34.43 -23.20 40.42
C THR A 13 -35.94 -23.36 40.55
N GLN A 14 -36.73 -22.88 39.59
CA GLN A 14 -38.12 -23.32 39.45
C GLN A 14 -38.34 -23.88 38.04
N LEU A 15 -38.61 -25.19 38.01
CA LEU A 15 -39.16 -25.93 36.88
C LEU A 15 -40.64 -25.54 36.73
N THR A 16 -41.11 -25.23 35.52
CA THR A 16 -42.46 -25.65 35.09
C THR A 16 -42.47 -25.97 33.61
N ASP A 17 -43.03 -27.15 33.35
CA ASP A 17 -43.47 -27.73 32.09
C ASP A 17 -44.62 -26.89 31.48
N GLY A 18 -44.63 -26.69 30.16
CA GLY A 18 -45.71 -25.93 29.54
C GLY A 18 -45.47 -25.56 28.08
N SER A 19 -45.61 -26.55 27.22
CA SER A 19 -45.86 -26.47 25.77
C SER A 19 -46.47 -25.14 25.28
N ASN A 20 -45.80 -24.48 24.34
CA ASN A 20 -46.46 -23.63 23.35
C ASN A 20 -45.70 -23.70 22.01
N GLY A 21 -46.37 -24.28 21.02
CA GLY A 21 -45.82 -24.54 19.70
C GLY A 21 -45.53 -23.28 18.91
N VAL A 22 -44.39 -23.29 18.22
CA VAL A 22 -44.09 -22.36 17.13
C VAL A 22 -43.52 -23.16 15.96
N PRO A 23 -44.33 -23.62 14.99
CA PRO A 23 -43.79 -23.99 13.70
C PRO A 23 -43.80 -22.74 12.81
N ALA A 24 -42.79 -21.89 12.97
CA ALA A 24 -42.48 -20.88 11.96
C ALA A 24 -41.38 -21.44 11.05
N SER A 25 -41.73 -22.46 10.28
CA SER A 25 -40.98 -22.82 9.09
C SER A 25 -41.07 -21.65 8.10
N ASP A 26 -39.91 -21.26 7.58
CA ASP A 26 -39.76 -20.46 6.37
C ASP A 26 -40.16 -18.98 6.44
N VAL A 27 -39.37 -18.19 7.19
CA VAL A 27 -38.99 -16.87 6.68
C VAL A 27 -37.55 -16.93 6.21
N ALA A 28 -37.43 -17.12 4.90
CA ALA A 28 -36.19 -17.13 4.16
C ALA A 28 -35.29 -15.96 4.59
N ARG A 29 -34.07 -16.34 4.96
CA ARG A 29 -32.95 -15.44 5.19
C ARG A 29 -32.72 -14.59 3.95
N LEU A 30 -33.24 -13.37 3.94
CA LEU A 30 -32.68 -12.30 3.12
C LEU A 30 -31.92 -11.39 4.06
N SER A 31 -30.71 -11.85 4.41
CA SER A 31 -29.64 -10.95 4.83
C SER A 31 -29.41 -10.01 3.65
N SER A 32 -30.11 -8.88 3.62
CA SER A 32 -29.83 -7.76 2.74
C SER A 32 -28.43 -7.30 3.08
N GLY A 33 -27.44 -7.94 2.46
CA GLY A 33 -26.04 -7.64 2.61
C GLY A 33 -25.88 -6.20 2.20
N ARG A 34 -25.83 -5.31 3.20
CA ARG A 34 -25.38 -3.93 3.04
C ARG A 34 -24.13 -4.04 2.18
N ARG A 35 -24.22 -3.60 0.93
CA ARG A 35 -23.06 -3.36 0.07
C ARG A 35 -22.27 -2.31 0.86
N LYS A 36 -21.38 -2.79 1.72
CA LYS A 36 -20.38 -1.96 2.36
C LYS A 36 -19.57 -1.51 1.16
N ASN A 37 -19.91 -0.33 0.64
CA ASN A 37 -18.99 0.53 -0.05
C ASN A 37 -17.88 0.80 0.98
N ARG A 38 -16.99 -0.19 1.16
CA ARG A 38 -15.80 -0.10 1.96
C ARG A 38 -14.98 0.92 1.20
N ARG A 39 -15.18 2.20 1.52
CA ARG A 39 -14.17 3.21 1.31
C ARG A 39 -12.88 2.56 1.82
N PRO A 40 -11.83 2.43 1.00
CA PRO A 40 -10.61 1.79 1.45
C PRO A 40 -10.21 2.49 2.75
N GLU A 41 -10.28 1.71 3.84
CA GLU A 41 -9.97 2.21 5.17
C GLU A 41 -8.60 2.86 5.05
N ARG A 42 -8.56 4.17 5.28
CA ARG A 42 -7.33 4.96 5.16
C ARG A 42 -6.43 4.50 6.28
N ASP A 43 -5.70 3.43 6.00
CA ASP A 43 -4.85 2.74 6.96
C ASP A 43 -3.73 3.69 7.35
N SER A 44 -3.94 4.35 8.48
CA SER A 44 -3.04 5.33 9.09
C SER A 44 -1.71 4.70 9.53
N ARG A 45 -1.56 3.37 9.47
CA ARG A 45 -0.29 2.66 9.68
C ARG A 45 0.60 2.58 8.44
N LYS A 46 0.12 2.97 7.25
CA LYS A 46 0.97 2.99 6.05
C LYS A 46 2.09 4.00 6.24
N LYS A 47 3.29 3.49 6.51
CA LYS A 47 4.52 4.26 6.62
C LYS A 47 4.98 4.61 5.20
N SER A 48 5.64 5.76 5.06
CA SER A 48 6.24 6.09 3.76
C SER A 48 7.34 5.07 3.49
N THR A 49 7.24 4.35 2.38
CA THR A 49 8.31 3.45 1.92
C THR A 49 9.04 4.13 0.78
N PHE A 50 10.32 3.82 0.66
CA PHE A 50 11.10 4.12 -0.54
C PHE A 50 11.72 2.80 -1.01
N GLU A 51 11.63 2.56 -2.30
CA GLU A 51 12.26 1.42 -2.97
C GLU A 51 13.25 1.98 -3.98
N MET A 52 14.44 1.40 -4.01
CA MET A 52 15.50 1.81 -4.93
C MET A 52 15.62 0.75 -6.00
N HIS A 53 15.54 1.18 -7.26
CA HIS A 53 15.73 0.32 -8.41
C HIS A 53 16.86 0.85 -9.28
N ASP A 54 17.56 -0.07 -9.90
CA ASP A 54 18.62 0.19 -10.86
C ASP A 54 18.20 -0.33 -12.24
N HIS A 55 19.08 -0.17 -13.24
CA HIS A 55 18.81 -0.61 -14.61
C HIS A 55 18.56 -2.13 -14.77
N THR A 56 18.99 -2.96 -13.81
CA THR A 56 18.75 -4.42 -13.84
C THR A 56 17.34 -4.80 -13.37
N SER A 57 16.63 -3.85 -12.75
CA SER A 57 15.26 -4.07 -12.30
C SER A 57 14.28 -4.08 -13.47
N VAL A 58 13.33 -5.03 -13.44
CA VAL A 58 12.29 -5.18 -14.47
C VAL A 58 11.52 -3.86 -14.67
N GLY A 59 11.44 -3.37 -15.91
CA GLY A 59 10.77 -2.10 -16.25
C GLY A 59 11.63 -0.84 -16.09
N TYR A 60 12.86 -0.98 -15.59
CA TYR A 60 13.88 0.08 -15.55
C TYR A 60 15.06 -0.21 -16.49
N GLU A 61 14.92 -1.15 -17.42
CA GLU A 61 15.95 -1.49 -18.43
C GLU A 61 16.33 -0.32 -19.36
N TRP A 62 15.44 0.68 -19.47
CA TRP A 62 15.71 1.91 -20.22
C TRP A 62 16.58 2.91 -19.44
N LEU A 63 16.80 2.66 -18.15
CA LEU A 63 17.65 3.47 -17.30
C LEU A 63 19.11 3.15 -17.65
N HIS A 64 19.95 4.17 -17.75
CA HIS A 64 21.36 3.96 -18.07
C HIS A 64 22.07 3.15 -16.97
N PRO A 65 23.10 2.33 -17.31
CA PRO A 65 23.98 1.76 -16.30
C PRO A 65 24.47 2.80 -15.30
N GLY A 66 24.55 2.42 -14.02
CA GLY A 66 24.97 3.36 -12.96
C GLY A 66 23.90 4.37 -12.51
N TRP A 67 22.80 4.54 -13.24
CA TRP A 67 21.66 5.34 -12.78
C TRP A 67 20.77 4.53 -11.86
N VAL A 68 20.11 5.24 -10.95
CA VAL A 68 19.20 4.65 -9.96
C VAL A 68 17.91 5.46 -9.88
N VAL A 69 16.82 4.81 -9.47
CA VAL A 69 15.52 5.44 -9.26
C VAL A 69 15.01 5.12 -7.86
N GLU A 70 14.69 6.16 -7.11
CA GLU A 70 13.99 6.10 -5.86
C GLU A 70 12.49 6.24 -6.11
N VAL A 71 11.76 5.18 -5.82
CA VAL A 71 10.30 5.11 -5.86
C VAL A 71 9.79 5.35 -4.45
N HIS A 72 9.24 6.53 -4.20
CA HIS A 72 8.65 6.87 -2.92
C HIS A 72 7.15 6.65 -2.94
N GLN A 73 6.66 5.84 -2.02
CA GLN A 73 5.24 5.66 -1.79
C GLN A 73 4.82 6.45 -0.55
N THR A 74 4.00 7.48 -0.76
CA THR A 74 3.44 8.27 0.33
C THR A 74 2.39 7.50 1.11
N LYS A 75 2.14 7.91 2.36
CA LYS A 75 1.02 7.38 3.18
C LYS A 75 -0.35 7.53 2.52
N SER A 76 -0.49 8.50 1.61
CA SER A 76 -1.69 8.75 0.83
C SER A 76 -1.85 7.82 -0.38
N GLY A 77 -0.87 6.93 -0.63
CA GLY A 77 -0.85 6.03 -1.79
C GLY A 77 -0.35 6.67 -3.08
N ARG A 78 0.07 7.95 -3.05
CA ARG A 78 0.73 8.57 -4.20
C ARG A 78 2.15 8.04 -4.29
N VAL A 79 2.53 7.60 -5.48
CA VAL A 79 3.90 7.19 -5.80
C VAL A 79 4.56 8.29 -6.61
N TYR A 80 5.73 8.76 -6.18
CA TYR A 80 6.57 9.63 -6.97
C TYR A 80 7.93 8.96 -7.18
N LYS A 81 8.51 9.20 -8.36
CA LYS A 81 9.80 8.64 -8.75
C LYS A 81 10.82 9.77 -8.83
N ARG A 82 12.01 9.54 -8.30
CA ARG A 82 13.16 10.42 -8.45
C ARG A 82 14.30 9.60 -9.01
N TYR A 83 14.88 10.06 -10.10
CA TYR A 83 15.99 9.42 -10.77
C TYR A 83 17.27 10.13 -10.35
N PHE A 84 18.36 9.38 -10.24
CA PHE A 84 19.67 9.93 -9.93
C PHE A 84 20.68 9.42 -10.94
N ASP A 85 21.54 10.33 -11.39
CA ASP A 85 22.72 9.95 -12.17
C ASP A 85 23.81 9.36 -11.27
N GLU A 86 24.89 8.92 -11.89
CA GLU A 86 26.09 8.42 -11.21
C GLU A 86 26.76 9.48 -10.31
N MET A 87 26.51 10.77 -10.57
CA MET A 87 27.00 11.90 -9.78
C MET A 87 26.05 12.29 -8.63
N GLY A 88 24.92 11.60 -8.47
CA GLY A 88 23.89 11.90 -7.47
C GLY A 88 23.00 13.10 -7.77
N ARG A 89 22.96 13.60 -9.01
CA ARG A 89 22.07 14.67 -9.46
C ARG A 89 20.63 14.15 -9.57
N PRO A 90 19.65 14.80 -8.93
CA PRO A 90 18.28 14.35 -8.96
C PRO A 90 17.55 14.84 -10.22
N TYR A 91 16.80 13.94 -10.85
CA TYR A 91 15.90 14.19 -11.97
C TYR A 91 14.50 13.71 -11.62
N ASN A 92 13.48 14.45 -12.02
CA ASN A 92 12.09 14.15 -11.65
C ASN A 92 11.33 13.44 -12.78
N THR A 93 11.77 13.61 -14.03
CA THR A 93 11.08 13.04 -15.20
C THR A 93 11.98 12.14 -16.01
N LYS A 94 11.38 11.09 -16.59
CA LYS A 94 12.05 10.20 -17.54
C LYS A 94 12.64 10.96 -18.74
N LYS A 95 11.97 12.01 -19.21
CA LYS A 95 12.45 12.80 -20.36
C LYS A 95 13.75 13.54 -20.06
N GLU A 96 13.91 14.06 -18.85
CA GLU A 96 15.16 14.71 -18.45
C GLU A 96 16.32 13.71 -18.37
N VAL A 97 16.06 12.51 -17.83
CA VAL A 97 17.04 11.41 -17.80
C VAL A 97 17.49 11.06 -19.21
N LEU A 98 16.54 10.81 -20.12
CA LEU A 98 16.84 10.43 -21.50
C LEU A 98 17.59 11.54 -22.26
N ARG A 99 17.21 12.81 -22.07
CA ARG A 99 17.91 13.93 -22.70
C ARG A 99 19.35 14.03 -22.20
N HIS A 100 19.54 13.97 -20.88
CA HIS A 100 20.87 14.07 -20.29
C HIS A 100 21.76 12.91 -20.74
N TYR A 101 21.21 11.71 -20.80
CA TYR A 101 21.93 10.55 -21.32
C TYR A 101 22.30 10.71 -22.80
N ALA A 102 21.37 11.13 -23.66
CA ALA A 102 21.64 11.36 -25.07
C ALA A 102 22.70 12.47 -25.30
N GLU A 103 22.73 13.50 -24.46
CA GLU A 103 23.79 14.51 -24.45
C GLU A 103 25.14 13.90 -24.02
N TRP A 104 25.14 13.04 -23.01
CA TRP A 104 26.33 12.36 -22.52
C TRP A 104 26.91 11.38 -23.54
N GLU A 105 26.08 10.59 -24.22
CA GLU A 105 26.50 9.72 -25.33
C GLU A 105 27.09 10.51 -26.50
N GLN A 106 26.54 11.69 -26.84
CA GLN A 106 27.12 12.52 -27.90
C GLN A 106 28.50 13.08 -27.51
N LEU A 107 28.70 13.41 -26.23
CA LEU A 107 29.97 13.93 -25.73
C LEU A 107 31.04 12.84 -25.54
N CYS A 108 30.64 11.63 -25.15
CA CYS A 108 31.55 10.51 -24.89
C CYS A 108 31.68 9.53 -26.06
N GLY A 109 30.71 9.48 -26.98
CA GLY A 109 30.65 8.62 -28.16
C GLY A 109 31.03 9.33 -29.46
N GLY A 110 31.56 10.55 -29.39
CA GLY A 110 32.12 11.27 -30.53
C GLY A 110 33.48 10.73 -30.97
N ASP A 111 33.53 9.49 -31.45
CA ASP A 111 34.66 8.94 -32.22
C ASP A 111 34.19 8.63 -33.65
N PHE A 112 34.72 9.41 -34.61
CA PHE A 112 34.81 9.21 -36.06
C PHE A 112 33.58 8.77 -36.87
N GLY A 113 32.85 9.76 -37.39
CA GLY A 113 32.19 9.70 -38.70
C GLY A 113 32.82 10.73 -39.63
N GLY A 114 33.96 10.39 -40.23
CA GLY A 114 34.45 11.13 -41.40
C GLY A 114 33.63 10.75 -42.63
N GLU A 115 33.10 11.74 -43.32
CA GLU A 115 32.55 11.66 -44.68
C GLU A 115 32.89 13.00 -45.36
N GLU A 116 34.06 13.03 -46.00
CA GLU A 116 34.34 13.08 -47.45
C GLU A 116 34.04 14.43 -48.12
#